data_AF-A0A2Z5WVQ2-F1
#
_entry.id   AF-A0A2Z5WVQ2-F1
#
_cell.length_a   1.000
_cell.length_b   1.000
_cell.length_c   1.000
_cell.angle_alpha   90.00
_cell.angle_beta   90.00
_cell.angle_gamma   90.00
#
_symmetry.space_group_name_H-M   'P 1'
#
loop_
_entity.id
_entity.type
_entity.pdbx_description
1 polymer ?
#
loop_
_entity_poly.entity_id
_entity_poly.type
_entity_poly.pdbx_seq_one_letter_code
_entity_poly.pdbx_strand_id
1 'polypeptide(L)'
;MSLPQQRWQISAPQTDLSGAIANATGLSPIIAQVLLNRGINTPEAAKIFLDPELEDLPDPKQEFPDLIASIDRIEQAIKNGDRITICGDYDVDGMTSTALLIRTLRLLGANVEYEIPSRMTEGYGINPRIVRDCHERDVKLIITVDNGITAYDAIALAKSLNISVIVTDHHEVPEDPNKIPPATAILNPKYQVDPNSPYAAIAGVGVAYVLALELSDRFGKRAELENPLLELFTLGTIADLASLTGINRRLVKKGLRLLSQSKVIGIIALINETGIAKDKQTGLKPEAIGFGLGPRINAIGRIGNPQTVIDLLTCDEMGQAIALAQECEATNRKRQSLCQEIEEEAIAYMRKRKSEGFDITQERVLVIVDREVQDTLYPE
;
A
#
# COMPACT_ATOMS: atom_id res chain seq x y z
N MET A 1 5.87 -38.70 -2.10
CA MET A 1 4.92 -37.66 -1.64
C MET A 1 4.03 -37.39 -2.82
N SER A 2 2.75 -37.76 -2.77
CA SER A 2 1.82 -37.18 -3.74
C SER A 2 1.62 -35.74 -3.32
N LEU A 3 1.98 -34.80 -4.20
CA LEU A 3 1.55 -33.40 -4.11
C LEU A 3 0.03 -33.35 -3.83
N PRO A 4 -0.51 -32.28 -3.22
CA PRO A 4 -1.96 -32.13 -3.10
C PRO A 4 -2.60 -32.42 -4.45
N GLN A 5 -3.67 -33.22 -4.48
CA GLN A 5 -4.37 -33.57 -5.71
C GLN A 5 -4.70 -32.26 -6.45
N GLN A 6 -4.00 -32.00 -7.55
CA GLN A 6 -4.28 -30.85 -8.39
C GLN A 6 -5.65 -31.08 -9.00
N ARG A 7 -6.64 -30.29 -8.56
CA ARG A 7 -8.00 -30.37 -9.06
C ARG A 7 -8.14 -29.39 -10.22
N TRP A 8 -8.23 -29.92 -11.43
CA TRP A 8 -8.56 -29.12 -12.59
C TRP A 8 -10.03 -28.71 -12.50
N GLN A 9 -10.28 -27.42 -12.42
CA GLN A 9 -11.63 -26.85 -12.46
C GLN A 9 -11.78 -26.11 -13.79
N ILE A 10 -12.72 -26.58 -14.60
CA ILE A 10 -13.04 -25.98 -15.89
C ILE A 10 -14.39 -25.28 -15.72
N SER A 11 -14.41 -23.96 -15.91
CA SER A 11 -15.65 -23.19 -15.89
C SER A 11 -16.58 -23.67 -17.00
N ALA A 12 -17.87 -23.82 -16.68
CA ALA A 12 -18.88 -24.18 -17.66
C ALA A 12 -18.99 -23.07 -18.73
N PRO A 13 -19.16 -23.42 -20.01
CA PRO A 13 -19.35 -22.42 -21.06
C PRO A 13 -20.68 -21.67 -20.86
N GLN A 14 -20.65 -20.35 -21.07
CA GLN A 14 -21.79 -19.45 -20.99
C GLN A 14 -21.92 -18.72 -22.33
N THR A 15 -22.38 -19.43 -23.36
CA THR A 15 -22.35 -18.98 -24.76
C THR A 15 -23.12 -17.68 -24.99
N ASP A 16 -24.27 -17.52 -24.34
CA ASP A 16 -25.13 -16.34 -24.54
C ASP A 16 -24.49 -15.08 -23.94
N LEU A 17 -24.00 -15.18 -22.70
CA LEU A 17 -23.32 -14.06 -22.02
C LEU A 17 -21.99 -13.71 -22.68
N SER A 18 -21.20 -14.71 -23.05
CA SER A 18 -19.92 -14.49 -23.73
C SER A 18 -20.13 -13.91 -25.13
N GLY A 19 -21.19 -14.31 -25.83
CA GLY A 19 -21.63 -13.71 -27.09
C GLY A 19 -22.02 -12.25 -26.94
N ALA A 20 -22.79 -11.90 -25.89
CA ALA A 20 -23.17 -10.51 -25.61
C ALA A 20 -21.94 -9.62 -25.32
N ILE A 21 -21.01 -10.10 -24.49
CA ILE A 21 -19.76 -9.38 -24.19
C ILE A 21 -18.89 -9.24 -25.44
N ALA A 22 -18.73 -10.32 -26.22
CA ALA A 22 -17.96 -10.31 -27.46
C ALA A 22 -18.49 -9.25 -28.45
N ASN A 23 -19.82 -9.23 -28.67
CA ASN A 23 -20.46 -8.25 -29.55
C ASN A 23 -20.26 -6.81 -29.06
N ALA A 24 -20.32 -6.57 -27.76
CA ALA A 24 -20.21 -5.23 -27.19
C ALA A 24 -18.77 -4.69 -27.14
N THR A 25 -17.77 -5.57 -27.08
CA THR A 25 -16.35 -5.21 -26.88
C THR A 25 -15.47 -5.44 -28.12
N GLY A 26 -15.97 -6.17 -29.12
CA GLY A 26 -15.19 -6.58 -30.29
C GLY A 26 -14.21 -7.72 -30.01
N LEU A 27 -14.27 -8.34 -28.82
CA LEU A 27 -13.47 -9.50 -28.46
C LEU A 27 -14.02 -10.78 -29.12
N SER A 28 -13.17 -11.82 -29.19
CA SER A 28 -13.65 -13.16 -29.55
C SER A 28 -14.47 -13.77 -28.39
N PRO A 29 -15.45 -14.65 -28.67
CA PRO A 29 -16.26 -15.29 -27.62
C PRO A 29 -15.43 -16.06 -26.58
N ILE A 30 -14.28 -16.61 -26.97
CA ILE A 30 -13.38 -17.30 -26.03
C ILE A 30 -12.72 -16.33 -25.05
N ILE A 31 -12.31 -15.13 -25.50
CA ILE A 31 -11.76 -14.11 -24.59
C ILE A 31 -12.89 -13.55 -23.70
N ALA A 32 -14.09 -13.35 -24.24
CA ALA A 32 -15.25 -12.95 -23.45
C ALA A 32 -15.59 -13.98 -22.36
N GLN A 33 -15.50 -15.29 -22.65
CA GLN A 33 -15.66 -16.34 -21.64
C GLN A 33 -14.60 -16.25 -20.54
N VAL A 34 -13.35 -15.86 -20.86
CA VAL A 34 -12.31 -15.64 -19.84
C VAL A 34 -12.69 -14.47 -18.90
N LEU A 35 -13.31 -13.40 -19.43
CA LEU A 35 -13.80 -12.30 -18.60
C LEU A 35 -14.93 -12.75 -17.67
N LEU A 36 -15.89 -13.53 -18.16
CA LEU A 36 -16.96 -14.14 -17.33
C LEU A 36 -16.38 -15.00 -16.21
N ASN A 37 -15.37 -15.82 -16.51
CA ASN A 37 -14.71 -16.68 -15.52
C ASN A 37 -13.98 -15.86 -14.43
N ARG A 38 -13.76 -14.56 -14.65
CA ARG A 38 -13.18 -13.61 -13.69
C ARG A 38 -14.23 -12.74 -13.01
N GLY A 39 -15.51 -13.05 -13.17
CA GLY A 39 -16.64 -12.31 -12.56
C GLY A 39 -17.10 -11.08 -13.34
N ILE A 40 -16.56 -10.82 -14.53
CA ILE A 40 -16.93 -9.67 -15.35
C ILE A 40 -18.11 -10.08 -16.23
N ASN A 41 -19.31 -9.96 -15.67
CA ASN A 41 -20.50 -10.67 -16.16
C ASN A 41 -21.42 -9.85 -17.08
N THR A 42 -21.08 -8.59 -17.34
CA THR A 42 -21.89 -7.68 -18.17
C THR A 42 -21.06 -7.03 -19.27
N PRO A 43 -21.65 -6.72 -20.44
CA PRO A 43 -21.01 -5.91 -21.48
C PRO A 43 -20.37 -4.61 -20.98
N GLU A 44 -21.04 -3.90 -20.06
CA GLU A 44 -20.61 -2.63 -19.49
C GLU A 44 -19.36 -2.82 -18.63
N ALA A 45 -19.39 -3.75 -17.67
CA ALA A 45 -18.22 -4.12 -16.87
C ALA A 45 -17.03 -4.58 -17.73
N ALA A 46 -17.28 -5.30 -18.83
CA ALA A 46 -16.23 -5.73 -19.75
C ALA A 46 -15.58 -4.54 -20.48
N LYS A 47 -16.37 -3.56 -20.93
CA LYS A 47 -15.86 -2.32 -21.52
C LYS A 47 -14.99 -1.55 -20.52
N ILE A 48 -15.47 -1.37 -19.29
CA ILE A 48 -14.72 -0.68 -18.22
C ILE A 48 -13.43 -1.44 -17.87
N PHE A 49 -13.48 -2.78 -17.80
CA PHE A 49 -12.29 -3.57 -17.50
C PHE A 49 -11.20 -3.40 -18.57
N LEU A 50 -11.58 -3.38 -19.85
CA LEU A 50 -10.66 -3.20 -20.98
C LEU A 50 -10.17 -1.76 -21.08
N ASP A 51 -11.06 -0.80 -20.84
CA ASP A 51 -10.73 0.61 -20.78
C ASP A 51 -11.21 1.28 -19.48
N PRO A 52 -10.37 1.24 -18.42
CA PRO A 52 -10.70 1.83 -17.11
C PRO A 52 -10.98 3.34 -17.14
N GLU A 53 -10.64 4.04 -18.24
CA GLU A 53 -10.97 5.45 -18.41
C GLU A 53 -12.49 5.68 -18.63
N LEU A 54 -13.23 4.63 -18.98
CA LEU A 54 -14.70 4.64 -19.08
C LEU A 54 -15.41 4.51 -17.73
N GLU A 55 -14.70 4.15 -16.65
CA GLU A 55 -15.29 4.10 -15.32
C GLU A 55 -15.70 5.49 -14.86
N ASP A 56 -16.95 5.64 -14.43
CA ASP A 56 -17.39 6.85 -13.77
C ASP A 56 -16.82 6.86 -12.35
N LEU A 57 -16.05 7.89 -12.01
CA LEU A 57 -15.51 8.07 -10.67
C LEU A 57 -16.30 9.19 -9.99
N PRO A 58 -17.11 8.87 -8.97
CA PRO A 58 -17.74 9.87 -8.13
C PRO A 58 -16.70 10.82 -7.53
N ASP A 59 -17.12 12.02 -7.15
CA ASP A 59 -16.26 12.93 -6.39
C ASP A 59 -15.85 12.25 -5.08
N PRO A 60 -14.54 12.10 -4.77
CA PRO A 60 -14.11 11.46 -3.53
C PRO A 60 -14.67 12.14 -2.27
N LYS A 61 -15.05 13.43 -2.33
CA LYS A 61 -15.70 14.14 -1.22
C LYS A 61 -17.12 13.64 -0.91
N GLN A 62 -17.75 12.95 -1.86
CA GLN A 62 -19.06 12.30 -1.67
C GLN A 62 -18.89 10.87 -1.15
N GLU A 63 -17.80 10.20 -1.51
CA GLU A 63 -17.50 8.82 -1.13
C GLU A 63 -16.91 8.71 0.28
N PHE A 64 -16.11 9.68 0.69
CA PHE A 64 -15.48 9.75 2.02
C PHE A 64 -16.06 10.92 2.81
N PRO A 65 -17.08 10.72 3.68
CA PRO A 65 -17.76 11.80 4.39
C PRO A 65 -16.83 12.69 5.23
N ASP A 66 -15.77 12.11 5.79
CA ASP A 66 -14.80 12.81 6.64
C ASP A 66 -13.67 13.48 5.86
N LEU A 67 -13.65 13.38 4.51
CA LEU A 67 -12.57 13.93 3.68
C LEU A 67 -12.49 15.45 3.79
N ILE A 68 -13.64 16.14 3.77
CA ILE A 68 -13.69 17.60 3.90
C ILE A 68 -13.18 18.03 5.29
N ALA A 69 -13.64 17.35 6.35
CA ALA A 69 -13.19 17.63 7.72
C ALA A 69 -11.68 17.39 7.88
N SER A 70 -11.14 16.37 7.23
CA SER A 70 -9.70 16.09 7.18
C SER A 70 -8.92 17.22 6.52
N ILE A 71 -9.37 17.68 5.34
CA ILE A 71 -8.76 18.78 4.60
C ILE A 71 -8.77 20.07 5.42
N ASP A 72 -9.93 20.43 5.97
CA ASP A 72 -10.09 21.66 6.76
C ASP A 72 -9.20 21.63 8.02
N ARG A 73 -9.09 20.47 8.69
CA ARG A 73 -8.24 20.31 9.86
C ARG A 73 -6.75 20.42 9.53
N ILE A 74 -6.31 19.87 8.40
CA ILE A 74 -4.92 19.98 7.92
C ILE A 74 -4.61 21.41 7.50
N GLU A 75 -5.50 22.04 6.74
CA GLU A 75 -5.37 23.45 6.33
C GLU A 75 -5.22 24.37 7.55
N GLN A 76 -6.01 24.15 8.59
CA GLN A 76 -5.91 24.90 9.84
C GLN A 76 -4.55 24.68 10.54
N ALA A 77 -4.05 23.44 10.58
CA ALA A 77 -2.74 23.13 11.15
C ALA A 77 -1.62 23.88 10.42
N ILE A 78 -1.66 23.87 9.08
CA ILE A 78 -0.68 24.56 8.23
C ILE A 78 -0.74 26.07 8.48
N LYS A 79 -1.93 26.67 8.48
CA LYS A 79 -2.10 28.13 8.72
C LYS A 79 -1.61 28.57 10.10
N ASN A 80 -1.76 27.72 11.11
CA ASN A 80 -1.30 27.99 12.47
C ASN A 80 0.21 27.76 12.67
N GLY A 81 0.89 27.10 11.72
CA GLY A 81 2.24 26.60 11.93
C GLY A 81 2.31 25.46 12.95
N ASP A 82 1.20 24.75 13.16
CA ASP A 82 1.12 23.62 14.08
C ASP A 82 2.05 22.49 13.61
N ARG A 83 2.64 21.77 14.57
CA ARG A 83 3.38 20.53 14.30
C ARG A 83 2.42 19.42 13.90
N ILE A 84 2.72 18.76 12.78
CA ILE A 84 1.99 17.62 12.23
C ILE A 84 2.91 16.40 12.23
N THR A 85 2.45 15.27 12.76
CA THR A 85 3.16 13.99 12.66
C THR A 85 2.39 13.03 11.76
N ILE A 86 3.04 12.48 10.74
CA ILE A 86 2.52 11.35 9.97
C ILE A 86 2.92 10.06 10.70
N CYS A 87 1.96 9.26 11.14
CA CYS A 87 2.22 7.94 11.72
C CYS A 87 2.09 6.87 10.62
N GLY A 88 3.21 6.43 10.08
CA GLY A 88 3.25 5.42 9.01
C GLY A 88 3.37 3.99 9.53
N ASP A 89 3.49 3.07 8.58
CA ASP A 89 3.85 1.67 8.82
C ASP A 89 5.13 1.29 8.05
N TYR A 90 5.74 0.17 8.45
CA TYR A 90 6.99 -0.35 7.90
C TYR A 90 6.82 -1.14 6.62
N ASP A 91 5.61 -1.48 6.17
CA ASP A 91 5.43 -2.15 4.88
C ASP A 91 5.45 -1.18 3.68
N VAL A 92 5.25 -1.71 2.48
CA VAL A 92 5.39 -0.91 1.26
C VAL A 92 4.28 0.13 1.15
N ASP A 93 3.05 -0.21 1.56
CA ASP A 93 1.92 0.71 1.49
C ASP A 93 2.11 1.84 2.51
N GLY A 94 2.47 1.51 3.75
CA GLY A 94 2.81 2.48 4.79
C GLY A 94 3.96 3.43 4.42
N MET A 95 5.08 2.91 3.90
CA MET A 95 6.24 3.74 3.53
C MET A 95 5.95 4.64 2.32
N THR A 96 5.25 4.13 1.29
CA THR A 96 4.90 4.94 0.11
C THR A 96 3.84 6.00 0.46
N SER A 97 2.85 5.67 1.30
CA SER A 97 1.87 6.62 1.82
C SER A 97 2.51 7.72 2.64
N THR A 98 3.48 7.37 3.49
CA THR A 98 4.23 8.33 4.31
C THR A 98 5.00 9.30 3.41
N ALA A 99 5.76 8.78 2.43
CA ALA A 99 6.48 9.61 1.47
C ALA A 99 5.55 10.53 0.67
N LEU A 100 4.38 10.01 0.28
CA LEU A 100 3.33 10.75 -0.45
C LEU A 100 2.82 11.95 0.36
N LEU A 101 2.46 11.75 1.63
CA LEU A 101 1.99 12.83 2.48
C LEU A 101 3.11 13.80 2.87
N ILE A 102 4.34 13.33 3.08
CA ILE A 102 5.50 14.21 3.33
C ILE A 102 5.70 15.18 2.16
N ARG A 103 5.73 14.66 0.92
CA ARG A 103 5.89 15.51 -0.28
C ARG A 103 4.79 16.56 -0.36
N THR A 104 3.56 16.15 -0.11
CA THR A 104 2.39 17.04 -0.13
C THR A 104 2.53 18.12 0.92
N LEU A 105 2.63 17.73 2.19
CA LEU A 105 2.62 18.66 3.32
C LEU A 105 3.82 19.62 3.30
N ARG A 106 5.02 19.15 2.92
CA ARG A 106 6.20 20.03 2.75
C ARG A 106 5.97 21.07 1.65
N LEU A 107 5.42 20.68 0.48
CA LEU A 107 5.15 21.63 -0.59
C LEU A 107 4.11 22.68 -0.17
N LEU A 108 3.15 22.30 0.66
CA LEU A 108 2.12 23.20 1.20
C LEU A 108 2.61 24.07 2.37
N GLY A 109 3.88 23.93 2.78
CA GLY A 109 4.48 24.74 3.85
C GLY A 109 4.18 24.25 5.27
N ALA A 110 3.76 23.00 5.43
CA ALA A 110 3.49 22.42 6.75
C ALA A 110 4.79 22.18 7.55
N ASN A 111 4.70 22.32 8.87
CA ASN A 111 5.70 21.81 9.81
C ASN A 111 5.44 20.33 10.08
N VAL A 112 5.92 19.48 9.19
CA VAL A 112 5.63 18.04 9.18
C VAL A 112 6.85 17.19 9.53
N GLU A 113 6.64 16.24 10.43
CA GLU A 113 7.52 15.13 10.73
C GLU A 113 6.78 13.80 10.56
N TYR A 114 7.49 12.68 10.62
CA TYR A 114 6.88 11.37 10.54
C TYR A 114 7.45 10.45 11.60
N GLU A 115 6.70 9.41 11.92
CA GLU A 115 7.09 8.40 12.88
C GLU A 115 6.58 7.04 12.43
N ILE A 116 7.43 6.02 12.56
CA ILE A 116 7.15 4.64 12.15
C ILE A 116 7.44 3.77 13.37
N PRO A 117 6.49 2.92 13.78
CA PRO A 117 6.71 2.06 14.92
C PRO A 117 7.81 1.03 14.63
N SER A 118 8.55 0.66 15.67
CA SER A 118 9.44 -0.49 15.59
C SER A 118 8.60 -1.77 15.48
N ARG A 119 8.75 -2.47 14.36
CA ARG A 119 8.10 -3.77 14.12
C ARG A 119 8.35 -4.77 15.25
N MET A 120 9.55 -4.74 15.84
CA MET A 120 9.97 -5.74 16.82
C MET A 120 9.47 -5.43 18.23
N THR A 121 9.57 -4.17 18.65
CA THR A 121 9.36 -3.79 20.05
C THR A 121 8.02 -3.11 20.30
N GLU A 122 7.39 -2.56 19.26
CA GLU A 122 6.22 -1.70 19.39
C GLU A 122 5.00 -2.22 18.63
N GLY A 123 5.22 -3.16 17.70
CA GLY A 123 4.18 -3.73 16.86
C GLY A 123 3.81 -2.80 15.71
N TYR A 124 2.52 -2.80 15.37
CA TYR A 124 1.99 -2.23 14.13
C TYR A 124 1.20 -0.94 14.38
N GLY A 125 1.43 0.07 13.54
CA GLY A 125 0.71 1.34 13.51
C GLY A 125 0.86 2.24 14.75
N ILE A 126 -0.02 3.25 14.83
CA ILE A 126 -0.08 4.20 15.94
C ILE A 126 -0.29 3.49 17.28
N ASN A 127 0.53 3.87 18.27
CA ASN A 127 0.47 3.29 19.61
C ASN A 127 0.56 4.38 20.71
N PRO A 128 0.26 4.07 21.97
CA PRO A 128 0.29 5.05 23.06
C PRO A 128 1.64 5.71 23.31
N ARG A 129 2.77 5.10 22.94
CA ARG A 129 4.09 5.72 23.04
C ARG A 129 4.21 6.86 22.02
N ILE A 130 3.95 6.59 20.74
CA ILE A 130 3.96 7.62 19.67
C ILE A 130 3.13 8.82 20.07
N VAL A 131 1.94 8.58 20.62
CA VAL A 131 1.02 9.64 21.07
C VAL A 131 1.62 10.48 22.20
N ARG A 132 2.30 9.86 23.18
CA ARG A 132 2.99 10.59 24.26
C ARG A 132 4.16 11.40 23.71
N ASP A 133 4.97 10.82 22.84
CA ASP A 133 6.12 11.49 22.23
C ASP A 133 5.68 12.68 21.37
N CYS A 134 4.54 12.54 20.67
CA CYS A 134 3.89 13.63 19.94
C CYS A 134 3.44 14.74 20.90
N HIS A 135 2.82 14.38 22.04
CA HIS A 135 2.40 15.35 23.04
C HIS A 135 3.58 16.14 23.62
N GLU A 136 4.70 15.47 23.94
CA GLU A 136 5.92 16.09 24.44
C GLU A 136 6.55 17.08 23.44
N ARG A 137 6.38 16.80 22.14
CA ARG A 137 6.82 17.68 21.04
C ARG A 137 5.83 18.78 20.68
N ASP A 138 4.72 18.91 21.40
CA ASP A 138 3.63 19.86 21.14
C ASP A 138 2.97 19.66 19.75
N VAL A 139 2.90 18.41 19.27
CA VAL A 139 2.17 18.03 18.06
C VAL A 139 0.69 18.29 18.25
N LYS A 140 0.04 18.93 17.27
CA LYS A 140 -1.41 19.22 17.32
C LYS A 140 -2.24 18.31 16.44
N LEU A 141 -1.60 17.70 15.45
CA LEU A 141 -2.26 16.83 14.48
C LEU A 141 -1.39 15.61 14.19
N ILE A 142 -1.98 14.43 14.37
CA ILE A 142 -1.44 13.16 13.88
C ILE A 142 -2.27 12.74 12.66
N ILE A 143 -1.61 12.30 11.60
CA ILE A 143 -2.25 11.69 10.44
C ILE A 143 -1.70 10.27 10.32
N THR A 144 -2.52 9.25 10.54
CA THR A 144 -2.05 7.88 10.31
C THR A 144 -2.14 7.57 8.82
N VAL A 145 -1.19 6.77 8.31
CA VAL A 145 -1.25 6.24 6.95
C VAL A 145 -1.08 4.74 6.99
N ASP A 146 -2.02 4.06 6.33
CA ASP A 146 -2.09 2.61 6.27
C ASP A 146 -2.12 1.97 7.67
N ASN A 147 -2.72 2.64 8.66
CA ASN A 147 -2.96 2.06 9.99
C ASN A 147 -3.97 2.91 10.76
N GLY A 148 -4.40 2.42 11.92
CA GLY A 148 -5.10 3.21 12.93
C GLY A 148 -6.58 2.89 13.10
N ILE A 149 -7.25 2.21 12.16
CA ILE A 149 -8.70 1.89 12.27
C ILE A 149 -9.02 0.96 13.46
N THR A 150 -8.03 0.23 13.96
CA THR A 150 -8.13 -0.66 15.13
C THR A 150 -7.45 -0.09 16.38
N ALA A 151 -6.81 1.08 16.29
CA ALA A 151 -5.96 1.63 17.36
C ALA A 151 -6.73 2.49 18.37
N TYR A 152 -7.79 1.93 18.96
CA TYR A 152 -8.70 2.64 19.87
C TYR A 152 -7.97 3.35 21.01
N ASP A 153 -7.15 2.62 21.77
CA ASP A 153 -6.51 3.14 22.98
C ASP A 153 -5.54 4.29 22.69
N ALA A 154 -4.77 4.18 21.61
CA ALA A 154 -3.85 5.22 21.18
C ALA A 154 -4.60 6.50 20.78
N ILE A 155 -5.67 6.37 19.99
CA ILE A 155 -6.43 7.51 19.50
C ILE A 155 -7.28 8.14 20.61
N ALA A 156 -7.81 7.34 21.54
CA ALA A 156 -8.46 7.84 22.75
C ALA A 156 -7.49 8.63 23.64
N LEU A 157 -6.25 8.15 23.79
CA LEU A 157 -5.19 8.88 24.49
C LEU A 157 -4.89 10.21 23.79
N ALA A 158 -4.72 10.21 22.46
CA ALA A 158 -4.45 11.43 21.69
C ALA A 158 -5.54 12.49 21.91
N LYS A 159 -6.81 12.05 21.85
CA LYS A 159 -7.96 12.91 22.16
C LYS A 159 -7.91 13.48 23.58
N SER A 160 -7.56 12.67 24.58
CA SER A 160 -7.42 13.14 25.98
C SER A 160 -6.31 14.16 26.17
N LEU A 161 -5.30 14.15 25.29
CA LEU A 161 -4.16 15.08 25.25
C LEU A 161 -4.39 16.27 24.31
N ASN A 162 -5.61 16.43 23.80
CA ASN A 162 -6.01 17.46 22.83
C ASN A 162 -5.21 17.43 21.51
N ILE A 163 -4.80 16.25 21.08
CA ILE A 163 -4.18 16.02 19.77
C ILE A 163 -5.27 15.51 18.83
N SER A 164 -5.43 16.19 17.69
CA SER A 164 -6.34 15.72 16.64
C SER A 164 -5.72 14.54 15.90
N VAL A 165 -6.54 13.56 15.51
CA VAL A 165 -6.08 12.40 14.74
C VAL A 165 -6.94 12.24 13.50
N ILE A 166 -6.32 12.23 12.31
CA ILE A 166 -6.95 11.84 11.07
C ILE A 166 -6.45 10.44 10.75
N VAL A 167 -7.36 9.47 10.65
CA VAL A 167 -7.01 8.11 10.26
C VAL A 167 -7.10 7.98 8.74
N THR A 168 -6.04 7.52 8.07
CA THR A 168 -6.12 7.08 6.67
C THR A 168 -5.68 5.62 6.60
N ASP A 169 -6.62 4.73 6.26
CA ASP A 169 -6.44 3.28 6.43
C ASP A 169 -7.33 2.52 5.43
N HIS A 170 -7.04 1.25 5.18
CA HIS A 170 -7.83 0.33 4.36
C HIS A 170 -8.03 -1.06 4.99
N HIS A 171 -7.54 -1.26 6.21
CA HIS A 171 -7.69 -2.50 6.96
C HIS A 171 -9.14 -2.76 7.38
N GLU A 172 -9.38 -4.02 7.79
CA GLU A 172 -10.69 -4.45 8.30
C GLU A 172 -11.12 -3.60 9.51
N VAL A 173 -12.39 -3.20 9.47
CA VAL A 173 -12.99 -2.39 10.53
C VAL A 173 -13.39 -3.31 11.68
N PRO A 174 -13.22 -2.91 12.95
CA PRO A 174 -13.72 -3.67 14.09
C PRO A 174 -15.22 -3.99 13.96
N GLU A 175 -15.59 -5.25 14.17
CA GLU A 175 -17.01 -5.67 14.15
C GLU A 175 -17.84 -4.99 15.26
N ASP A 176 -17.22 -4.70 16.41
CA ASP A 176 -17.83 -3.96 17.51
C ASP A 176 -17.67 -2.44 17.27
N PRO A 177 -18.77 -1.70 17.01
CA PRO A 177 -18.70 -0.26 16.76
C PRO A 177 -18.11 0.54 17.92
N ASN A 178 -18.16 0.02 19.15
CA ASN A 178 -17.54 0.67 20.31
C ASN A 178 -16.01 0.60 20.30
N LYS A 179 -15.43 -0.23 19.43
CA LYS A 179 -13.97 -0.34 19.22
C LYS A 179 -13.48 0.50 18.06
N ILE A 180 -14.36 1.19 17.34
CA ILE A 180 -13.95 2.18 16.33
C ILE A 180 -13.30 3.36 17.06
N PRO A 181 -12.07 3.76 16.71
CA PRO A 181 -11.32 4.77 17.44
C PRO A 181 -12.01 6.14 17.40
N PRO A 182 -11.92 6.93 18.48
CA PRO A 182 -12.57 8.25 18.56
C PRO A 182 -11.73 9.33 17.85
N ALA A 183 -11.35 9.09 16.59
CA ALA A 183 -10.56 10.00 15.77
C ALA A 183 -11.30 11.30 15.43
N THR A 184 -10.57 12.33 15.02
CA THR A 184 -11.14 13.58 14.50
C THR A 184 -11.84 13.35 13.15
N ALA A 185 -11.25 12.48 12.33
CA ALA A 185 -11.78 12.05 11.04
C ALA A 185 -11.20 10.66 10.74
N ILE A 186 -11.97 9.82 10.05
CA ILE A 186 -11.52 8.52 9.57
C ILE A 186 -11.70 8.50 8.06
N LEU A 187 -10.71 8.08 7.30
CA LEU A 187 -10.80 7.79 5.87
C LEU A 187 -10.46 6.33 5.71
N ASN A 188 -11.49 5.49 5.61
CA ASN A 188 -11.32 4.06 5.35
C ASN A 188 -12.44 3.55 4.43
N PRO A 189 -12.12 2.97 3.26
CA PRO A 189 -13.12 2.53 2.30
C PRO A 189 -14.06 1.46 2.88
N LYS A 190 -13.57 0.58 3.75
CA LYS A 190 -14.40 -0.46 4.39
C LYS A 190 -15.29 0.08 5.51
N TYR A 191 -15.07 1.32 5.94
CA TYR A 191 -15.89 1.99 6.94
C TYR A 191 -16.93 2.94 6.33
N GLN A 192 -16.58 3.65 5.25
CA GLN A 192 -17.35 4.80 4.76
C GLN A 192 -17.90 4.65 3.35
N VAL A 193 -17.27 3.84 2.52
CA VAL A 193 -17.55 3.76 1.09
C VAL A 193 -18.53 2.61 0.81
N ASP A 194 -19.44 2.80 -0.14
CA ASP A 194 -20.32 1.71 -0.59
C ASP A 194 -19.46 0.55 -1.14
N PRO A 195 -19.69 -0.72 -0.74
CA PRO A 195 -18.92 -1.85 -1.25
C PRO A 195 -18.93 -2.04 -2.78
N ASN A 196 -19.89 -1.44 -3.49
CA ASN A 196 -19.99 -1.44 -4.94
C ASN A 196 -19.33 -0.22 -5.60
N SER A 197 -18.86 0.75 -4.82
CA SER A 197 -18.15 1.92 -5.32
C SER A 197 -16.82 1.52 -5.95
N PRO A 198 -16.36 2.23 -7.00
CA PRO A 198 -15.01 2.09 -7.53
C PRO A 198 -13.89 2.32 -6.50
N TYR A 199 -14.20 2.98 -5.37
CA TYR A 199 -13.28 3.27 -4.27
C TYR A 199 -13.20 2.15 -3.23
N ALA A 200 -14.09 1.14 -3.25
CA ALA A 200 -14.19 0.14 -2.19
C ALA A 200 -12.91 -0.69 -1.98
N ALA A 201 -12.15 -0.91 -3.05
CA ALA A 201 -10.92 -1.71 -3.03
C ALA A 201 -9.63 -0.86 -3.03
N ILE A 202 -9.73 0.45 -2.80
CA ILE A 202 -8.57 1.35 -2.85
C ILE A 202 -7.49 0.93 -1.82
N ALA A 203 -6.21 0.95 -2.23
CA ALA A 203 -5.09 0.69 -1.32
C ALA A 203 -4.94 1.81 -0.27
N GLY A 204 -4.21 1.59 0.83
CA GLY A 204 -3.94 2.63 1.84
C GLY A 204 -3.19 3.82 1.23
N VAL A 205 -2.20 3.60 0.36
CA VAL A 205 -1.57 4.67 -0.45
C VAL A 205 -2.57 5.41 -1.33
N GLY A 206 -3.65 4.74 -1.74
CA GLY A 206 -4.75 5.37 -2.46
C GLY A 206 -5.62 6.28 -1.62
N VAL A 207 -5.90 5.91 -0.37
CA VAL A 207 -6.58 6.80 0.57
C VAL A 207 -5.72 8.04 0.84
N ALA A 208 -4.41 7.86 1.06
CA ALA A 208 -3.47 8.96 1.20
C ALA A 208 -3.38 9.82 -0.07
N TYR A 209 -3.40 9.22 -1.26
CA TYR A 209 -3.43 9.90 -2.55
C TYR A 209 -4.68 10.79 -2.70
N VAL A 210 -5.86 10.27 -2.38
CA VAL A 210 -7.12 11.03 -2.42
C VAL A 210 -7.04 12.24 -1.49
N LEU A 211 -6.63 12.03 -0.23
CA LEU A 211 -6.48 13.12 0.74
C LEU A 211 -5.50 14.19 0.24
N ALA A 212 -4.31 13.77 -0.19
CA ALA A 212 -3.27 14.68 -0.65
C ALA A 212 -3.67 15.47 -1.89
N LEU A 213 -4.35 14.84 -2.85
CA LEU A 213 -4.71 15.47 -4.10
C LEU A 213 -5.80 16.53 -3.93
N GLU A 214 -6.83 16.24 -3.11
CA GLU A 214 -7.86 17.22 -2.76
C GLU A 214 -7.32 18.37 -1.90
N LEU A 215 -6.42 18.06 -0.96
CA LEU A 215 -5.70 19.08 -0.19
C LEU A 215 -4.82 19.96 -1.11
N SER A 216 -4.13 19.37 -2.08
CA SER A 216 -3.31 20.10 -3.04
C SER A 216 -4.15 21.03 -3.91
N ASP A 217 -5.35 20.58 -4.32
CA ASP A 217 -6.29 21.40 -5.07
C ASP A 217 -6.77 22.61 -4.26
N ARG A 218 -7.08 22.41 -2.96
CA ARG A 218 -7.45 23.50 -2.03
C ARG A 218 -6.40 24.61 -1.95
N PHE A 219 -5.11 24.26 -2.07
CA PHE A 219 -3.99 25.20 -2.03
C PHE A 219 -3.54 25.68 -3.43
N GLY A 220 -4.21 25.25 -4.50
CA GLY A 220 -3.82 25.59 -5.89
C GLY A 220 -2.48 24.99 -6.32
N LYS A 221 -2.13 23.82 -5.75
CA LYS A 221 -0.86 23.09 -5.97
C LYS A 221 -1.02 21.71 -6.62
N ARG A 222 -2.22 21.42 -7.13
CA ARG A 222 -2.53 20.13 -7.77
C ARG A 222 -1.58 19.81 -8.92
N ALA A 223 -1.31 20.79 -9.79
CA ALA A 223 -0.50 20.59 -11.00
C ALA A 223 0.95 20.17 -10.68
N GLU A 224 1.51 20.66 -9.59
CA GLU A 224 2.87 20.30 -9.14
C GLU A 224 2.94 18.90 -8.52
N LEU A 225 1.86 18.44 -7.88
CA LEU A 225 1.84 17.20 -7.09
C LEU A 225 1.20 15.99 -7.78
N GLU A 226 0.23 16.19 -8.67
CA GLU A 226 -0.58 15.10 -9.22
C GLU A 226 0.25 13.94 -9.80
N ASN A 227 1.28 14.25 -10.59
CA ASN A 227 2.15 13.24 -11.19
C ASN A 227 3.06 12.55 -10.16
N PRO A 228 3.86 13.26 -9.33
CA PRO A 228 4.64 12.62 -8.27
C PRO A 228 3.81 11.74 -7.33
N LEU A 229 2.63 12.19 -6.92
CA LEU A 229 1.76 11.42 -6.05
C LEU A 229 1.20 10.18 -6.76
N LEU A 230 0.86 10.28 -8.05
CA LEU A 230 0.38 9.14 -8.84
C LEU A 230 1.46 8.08 -9.08
N GLU A 231 2.72 8.49 -9.21
CA GLU A 231 3.86 7.58 -9.28
C GLU A 231 4.03 6.78 -7.97
N LEU A 232 3.96 7.46 -6.81
CA LEU A 232 4.02 6.81 -5.49
C LEU A 232 2.82 5.89 -5.24
N PHE A 233 1.61 6.36 -5.59
CA PHE A 233 0.39 5.55 -5.56
C PHE A 233 0.55 4.26 -6.36
N THR A 234 1.08 4.35 -7.58
CA THR A 234 1.23 3.19 -8.46
C THR A 234 2.25 2.19 -7.92
N LEU A 235 3.35 2.71 -7.37
CA LEU A 235 4.38 1.89 -6.74
C LEU A 235 3.82 1.14 -5.52
N GLY A 236 3.18 1.84 -4.58
CA GLY A 236 2.59 1.26 -3.38
C GLY A 236 1.51 0.22 -3.72
N THR A 237 0.52 0.61 -4.52
CA THR A 237 -0.61 -0.25 -4.90
C THR A 237 -0.17 -1.59 -5.51
N ILE A 238 0.82 -1.58 -6.40
CA ILE A 238 1.31 -2.82 -7.03
C ILE A 238 2.20 -3.62 -6.08
N ALA A 239 3.10 -2.94 -5.35
CA ALA A 239 4.05 -3.63 -4.47
C ALA A 239 3.38 -4.23 -3.22
N ASP A 240 2.23 -3.70 -2.81
CA ASP A 240 1.38 -4.24 -1.76
C ASP A 240 0.40 -5.32 -2.25
N LEU A 241 0.40 -5.63 -3.55
CA LEU A 241 -0.49 -6.62 -4.17
C LEU A 241 -1.98 -6.28 -4.02
N ALA A 242 -2.32 -4.99 -3.92
CA ALA A 242 -3.69 -4.54 -3.87
C ALA A 242 -4.49 -4.94 -5.13
N SER A 243 -5.80 -5.12 -4.97
CA SER A 243 -6.68 -5.49 -6.07
C SER A 243 -6.68 -4.42 -7.17
N LEU A 244 -6.28 -4.80 -8.39
CA LEU A 244 -6.29 -3.93 -9.57
C LEU A 244 -7.68 -3.89 -10.23
N THR A 245 -8.66 -3.43 -9.45
CA THR A 245 -10.06 -3.17 -9.82
C THR A 245 -10.41 -1.71 -9.50
N GLY A 246 -11.56 -1.24 -10.00
CA GLY A 246 -12.04 0.13 -9.74
C GLY A 246 -10.98 1.21 -9.96
N ILE A 247 -10.92 2.14 -9.01
CA ILE A 247 -9.99 3.27 -9.05
C ILE A 247 -8.51 2.83 -9.09
N ASN A 248 -8.14 1.75 -8.40
CA ASN A 248 -6.77 1.24 -8.44
C ASN A 248 -6.36 0.90 -9.87
N ARG A 249 -7.21 0.16 -10.59
CA ARG A 249 -6.94 -0.23 -11.98
C ARG A 249 -6.76 0.99 -12.88
N ARG A 250 -7.66 1.97 -12.74
CA ARG A 250 -7.68 3.18 -13.55
C ARG A 250 -6.44 4.04 -13.32
N LEU A 251 -6.09 4.28 -12.06
CA LEU A 251 -4.94 5.10 -11.69
C LEU A 251 -3.62 4.39 -11.99
N VAL A 252 -3.49 3.09 -11.69
CA VAL A 252 -2.30 2.30 -12.01
C VAL A 252 -2.03 2.29 -13.53
N LYS A 253 -3.06 2.13 -14.38
CA LYS A 253 -2.89 2.22 -15.85
C LYS A 253 -2.27 3.55 -16.28
N LYS A 254 -2.61 4.65 -15.61
CA LYS A 254 -2.03 5.98 -15.88
C LYS A 254 -0.61 6.08 -15.31
N GLY A 255 -0.38 5.71 -14.06
CA GLY A 255 0.92 5.85 -13.40
C GLY A 255 2.01 4.93 -13.95
N LEU A 256 1.68 3.74 -14.47
CA LEU A 256 2.66 2.88 -15.16
C LEU A 256 3.32 3.57 -16.37
N ARG A 257 2.57 4.44 -17.06
CA ARG A 257 3.11 5.28 -18.15
C ARG A 257 4.01 6.40 -17.61
N LEU A 258 3.71 6.93 -16.43
CA LEU A 258 4.52 7.96 -15.78
C LEU A 258 5.84 7.42 -15.25
N LEU A 259 5.85 6.24 -14.62
CA LEU A 259 7.03 5.67 -13.98
C LEU A 259 8.23 5.47 -14.95
N SER A 260 7.98 5.17 -16.22
CA SER A 260 9.05 5.04 -17.23
C SER A 260 9.74 6.38 -17.55
N GLN A 261 9.08 7.49 -17.23
CA GLN A 261 9.52 8.88 -17.41
C GLN A 261 9.48 9.64 -16.08
N SER A 262 9.62 8.92 -14.96
CA SER A 262 9.50 9.44 -13.61
C SER A 262 10.35 10.69 -13.41
N LYS A 263 9.80 11.65 -12.66
CA LYS A 263 10.56 12.81 -12.15
C LYS A 263 10.91 12.67 -10.68
N VAL A 264 10.39 11.65 -10.00
CA VAL A 264 10.71 11.35 -8.61
C VAL A 264 12.07 10.65 -8.59
N ILE A 265 13.12 11.38 -8.21
CA ILE A 265 14.50 10.90 -8.35
C ILE A 265 14.77 9.58 -7.61
N GLY A 266 14.10 9.34 -6.48
CA GLY A 266 14.17 8.06 -5.77
C GLY A 266 13.65 6.88 -6.56
N ILE A 267 12.54 7.07 -7.26
CA ILE A 267 11.98 6.07 -8.18
C ILE A 267 12.94 5.84 -9.35
N ILE A 268 13.53 6.91 -9.91
CA ILE A 268 14.52 6.80 -10.98
C ILE A 268 15.72 5.94 -10.53
N ALA A 269 16.27 6.24 -9.35
CA ALA A 269 17.40 5.52 -8.77
C ALA A 269 17.05 4.04 -8.53
N LEU A 270 15.88 3.77 -7.92
CA LEU A 270 15.43 2.40 -7.65
C LEU A 270 15.21 1.59 -8.93
N ILE A 271 14.63 2.18 -9.99
CA ILE A 271 14.49 1.51 -11.29
C ILE A 271 15.86 1.16 -11.87
N ASN A 272 16.85 2.04 -11.77
CA ASN A 272 18.17 1.77 -12.31
C ASN A 272 18.85 0.57 -11.63
N GLU A 273 18.64 0.39 -10.31
CA GLU A 273 19.16 -0.78 -9.56
C GLU A 273 18.54 -2.12 -10.00
N THR A 274 17.34 -2.09 -10.59
CA THR A 274 16.70 -3.33 -11.07
C THR A 274 17.28 -3.87 -12.38
N GLY A 275 17.99 -3.03 -13.15
CA GLY A 275 18.43 -3.37 -14.52
C GLY A 275 17.27 -3.55 -15.53
N ILE A 276 16.03 -3.21 -15.17
CA ILE A 276 14.86 -3.36 -16.04
C ILE A 276 14.94 -2.35 -17.20
N ALA A 277 14.81 -2.85 -18.43
CA ALA A 277 14.81 -2.02 -19.62
C ALA A 277 13.59 -1.07 -19.61
N LYS A 278 13.85 0.24 -19.73
CA LYS A 278 12.81 1.27 -19.84
C LYS A 278 12.29 1.30 -21.28
N ASP A 279 11.13 0.70 -21.53
CA ASP A 279 10.38 0.98 -22.75
C ASP A 279 9.56 2.27 -22.56
N LYS A 280 9.98 3.33 -23.25
CA LYS A 280 9.33 4.65 -23.18
C LYS A 280 7.94 4.67 -23.83
N GLN A 281 7.63 3.72 -24.70
CA GLN A 281 6.35 3.64 -25.43
C GLN A 281 5.31 2.83 -24.68
N THR A 282 5.70 1.74 -24.02
CA THR A 282 4.76 0.86 -23.31
C THR A 282 4.68 1.09 -21.80
N GLY A 283 5.63 1.85 -21.22
CA GLY A 283 5.69 2.07 -19.78
C GLY A 283 6.31 0.89 -19.03
N LEU A 284 6.34 0.95 -17.70
CA LEU A 284 6.68 -0.25 -16.91
C LEU A 284 5.48 -1.21 -16.90
N LYS A 285 5.76 -2.51 -16.89
CA LYS A 285 4.73 -3.51 -16.65
C LYS A 285 4.52 -3.71 -15.14
N PRO A 286 3.33 -4.11 -14.67
CA PRO A 286 3.10 -4.39 -13.25
C PRO A 286 4.13 -5.37 -12.66
N GLU A 287 4.58 -6.37 -13.42
CA GLU A 287 5.56 -7.36 -13.00
C GLU A 287 6.93 -6.74 -12.70
N ALA A 288 7.32 -5.67 -13.41
CA ALA A 288 8.56 -4.94 -13.13
C ALA A 288 8.54 -4.31 -11.74
N ILE A 289 7.36 -3.91 -11.27
CA ILE A 289 7.18 -3.35 -9.93
C ILE A 289 7.06 -4.50 -8.92
N GLY A 290 6.12 -5.43 -9.13
CA GLY A 290 5.85 -6.52 -8.19
C GLY A 290 7.02 -7.48 -7.94
N PHE A 291 7.90 -7.70 -8.93
CA PHE A 291 9.08 -8.57 -8.81
C PHE A 291 10.41 -7.83 -8.84
N GLY A 292 10.42 -6.53 -9.16
CA GLY A 292 11.63 -5.71 -9.23
C GLY A 292 11.71 -4.70 -8.10
N LEU A 293 10.88 -3.66 -8.14
CA LEU A 293 10.93 -2.55 -7.18
C LEU A 293 10.37 -2.94 -5.81
N GLY A 294 9.20 -3.57 -5.78
CA GLY A 294 8.48 -3.95 -4.57
C GLY A 294 9.33 -4.76 -3.59
N PRO A 295 10.02 -5.84 -4.03
CA PRO A 295 10.89 -6.62 -3.15
C PRO A 295 12.02 -5.81 -2.49
N ARG A 296 12.57 -4.80 -3.18
CA ARG A 296 13.63 -3.93 -2.64
C ARG A 296 13.13 -3.04 -1.52
N ILE A 297 11.94 -2.48 -1.71
CA ILE A 297 11.27 -1.66 -0.71
C ILE A 297 10.85 -2.54 0.48
N ASN A 298 10.18 -3.66 0.21
CA ASN A 298 9.68 -4.57 1.24
C ASN A 298 10.84 -5.17 2.08
N ALA A 299 12.01 -5.39 1.49
CA ALA A 299 13.18 -5.85 2.23
C ALA A 299 13.59 -4.87 3.35
N ILE A 300 13.53 -3.56 3.09
CA ILE A 300 13.80 -2.55 4.12
C ILE A 300 12.78 -2.66 5.25
N GLY A 301 11.49 -2.77 4.94
CA GLY A 301 10.42 -2.97 5.93
C GLY A 301 10.50 -4.26 6.75
N ARG A 302 11.29 -5.24 6.29
CA ARG A 302 11.47 -6.52 6.97
C ARG A 302 12.69 -6.57 7.87
N ILE A 303 13.84 -6.11 7.36
CA ILE A 303 15.14 -6.32 7.99
C ILE A 303 16.05 -5.07 7.99
N GLY A 304 15.51 -3.90 7.60
CA GLY A 304 16.22 -2.63 7.53
C GLY A 304 15.48 -1.52 8.27
N ASN A 305 15.89 -0.27 8.02
CA ASN A 305 15.22 0.90 8.59
C ASN A 305 14.23 1.51 7.56
N PRO A 306 12.90 1.52 7.83
CA PRO A 306 11.89 2.12 6.94
C PRO A 306 12.19 3.55 6.49
N GLN A 307 12.93 4.32 7.30
CA GLN A 307 13.41 5.66 6.96
C GLN A 307 14.20 5.67 5.63
N THR A 308 14.97 4.63 5.31
CA THR A 308 15.74 4.53 4.06
C THR A 308 14.84 4.69 2.83
N VAL A 309 13.66 4.06 2.83
CA VAL A 309 12.71 4.13 1.71
C VAL A 309 12.01 5.49 1.67
N ILE A 310 11.61 6.01 2.83
CA ILE A 310 10.91 7.31 2.88
C ILE A 310 11.85 8.42 2.44
N ASP A 311 13.09 8.41 2.91
CA ASP A 311 14.12 9.36 2.49
C ASP A 311 14.43 9.19 1.00
N LEU A 312 14.51 7.96 0.48
CA LEU A 312 14.68 7.69 -0.96
C LEU A 312 13.54 8.32 -1.77
N LEU A 313 12.29 8.11 -1.36
CA LEU A 313 11.11 8.57 -2.08
C LEU A 313 10.84 10.06 -1.90
N THR A 314 11.45 10.73 -0.91
CA THR A 314 11.25 12.16 -0.61
C THR A 314 12.46 13.04 -0.90
N CYS A 315 13.64 12.47 -1.19
CA CYS A 315 14.84 13.25 -1.46
C CYS A 315 14.75 14.04 -2.78
N ASP A 316 15.57 15.10 -2.85
CA ASP A 316 15.69 16.00 -4.01
C ASP A 316 17.13 16.00 -4.59
N GLU A 317 18.06 15.24 -4.01
CA GLU A 317 19.43 15.10 -4.48
C GLU A 317 19.72 13.69 -5.05
N MET A 318 20.25 13.63 -6.27
CA MET A 318 20.45 12.37 -6.99
C MET A 318 21.55 11.48 -6.36
N GLY A 319 22.61 12.05 -5.80
CA GLY A 319 23.66 11.28 -5.14
C GLY A 319 23.10 10.54 -3.91
N GLN A 320 22.31 11.25 -3.10
CA GLN A 320 21.57 10.66 -1.99
C GLN A 320 20.60 9.55 -2.47
N ALA A 321 19.83 9.81 -3.53
CA ALA A 321 18.90 8.82 -4.09
C ALA A 321 19.60 7.52 -4.52
N ILE A 322 20.76 7.64 -5.18
CA ILE A 322 21.56 6.48 -5.60
C ILE A 322 22.05 5.69 -4.38
N ALA A 323 22.58 6.36 -3.36
CA ALA A 323 23.07 5.69 -2.16
C ALA A 323 21.95 4.91 -1.44
N LEU A 324 20.78 5.53 -1.27
CA LEU A 324 19.63 4.89 -0.62
C LEU A 324 19.05 3.74 -1.47
N ALA A 325 19.04 3.86 -2.80
CA ALA A 325 18.62 2.78 -3.69
C ALA A 325 19.57 1.57 -3.63
N GLN A 326 20.88 1.81 -3.54
CA GLN A 326 21.89 0.76 -3.35
C GLN A 326 21.73 0.06 -1.99
N GLU A 327 21.37 0.80 -0.94
CA GLU A 327 21.05 0.22 0.36
C GLU A 327 19.81 -0.69 0.28
N CYS A 328 18.76 -0.28 -0.44
CA CYS A 328 17.58 -1.11 -0.70
C CYS A 328 17.96 -2.41 -1.44
N GLU A 329 18.82 -2.33 -2.46
CA GLU A 329 19.33 -3.50 -3.18
C GLU A 329 20.15 -4.44 -2.29
N ALA A 330 21.08 -3.89 -1.51
CA ALA A 330 21.91 -4.67 -0.59
C ALA A 330 21.05 -5.38 0.47
N THR A 331 20.06 -4.67 1.02
CA THR A 331 19.12 -5.23 1.99
C THR A 331 18.26 -6.32 1.35
N ASN A 332 17.79 -6.14 0.12
CA ASN A 332 17.05 -7.18 -0.60
C ASN A 332 17.89 -8.44 -0.83
N ARG A 333 19.17 -8.32 -1.20
CA ARG A 333 20.07 -9.48 -1.32
C ARG A 333 20.26 -10.20 0.00
N LYS A 334 20.48 -9.46 1.09
CA LYS A 334 20.56 -10.04 2.44
C LYS A 334 19.28 -10.78 2.80
N ARG A 335 18.12 -10.16 2.58
CA ARG A 335 16.80 -10.77 2.82
C ARG A 335 16.59 -12.04 1.98
N GLN A 336 17.05 -12.07 0.73
CA GLN A 336 17.01 -13.26 -0.11
C GLN A 336 17.86 -14.40 0.45
N SER A 337 19.10 -14.12 0.88
CA SER A 337 19.98 -15.11 1.54
C SER A 337 19.34 -15.69 2.78
N LEU A 338 18.86 -14.82 3.68
CA LEU A 338 18.21 -15.24 4.92
C LEU A 338 16.98 -16.11 4.67
N CYS A 339 16.13 -15.73 3.71
CA CYS A 339 14.98 -16.57 3.37
C CYS A 339 15.38 -17.93 2.78
N GLN A 340 16.46 -17.99 1.99
CA GLN A 340 16.96 -19.26 1.48
C GLN A 340 17.48 -20.15 2.62
N GLU A 341 18.27 -19.60 3.53
CA GLU A 341 18.80 -20.31 4.70
C GLU A 341 17.67 -20.90 5.55
N ILE A 342 16.65 -20.09 5.86
CA ILE A 342 15.49 -20.50 6.66
C ILE A 342 14.64 -21.55 5.95
N GLU A 343 14.46 -21.41 4.63
CA GLU A 343 13.75 -22.42 3.83
C GLU A 343 14.51 -23.76 3.86
N GLU A 344 15.83 -23.75 3.67
CA GLU A 344 16.68 -24.93 3.72
C GLU A 344 16.63 -25.61 5.09
N GLU A 345 16.69 -24.84 6.18
CA GLU A 345 16.54 -25.32 7.55
C GLU A 345 15.16 -25.93 7.81
N ALA A 346 14.08 -25.24 7.42
CA ALA A 346 12.73 -25.74 7.56
C ALA A 346 12.53 -27.05 6.78
N ILE A 347 13.04 -27.15 5.56
CA ILE A 347 13.00 -28.38 4.76
C ILE A 347 13.81 -29.50 5.43
N ALA A 348 15.00 -29.20 5.95
CA ALA A 348 15.84 -30.19 6.64
C ALA A 348 15.16 -30.71 7.92
N TYR A 349 14.58 -29.81 8.72
CA TYR A 349 13.78 -30.15 9.89
C TYR A 349 12.64 -31.10 9.52
N MET A 350 11.87 -30.78 8.46
CA MET A 350 10.77 -31.61 8.01
C MET A 350 11.21 -32.98 7.48
N ARG A 351 12.35 -33.05 6.79
CA ARG A 351 12.93 -34.33 6.35
C ARG A 351 13.31 -35.21 7.54
N LYS A 352 13.90 -34.64 8.60
CA LYS A 352 14.23 -35.35 9.84
C LYS A 352 12.97 -35.85 10.55
N ARG A 353 11.99 -34.99 10.78
CA ARG A 353 10.70 -35.36 11.38
C ARG A 353 10.05 -36.52 10.62
N LYS A 354 10.08 -36.46 9.29
CA LYS A 354 9.56 -37.55 8.45
C LYS A 354 10.29 -38.87 8.66
N SER A 355 11.61 -38.87 8.82
CA SER A 355 12.35 -40.10 9.15
C SER A 355 12.02 -40.67 10.54
N GLU A 356 11.56 -39.81 11.46
CA GLU A 356 11.08 -40.18 12.80
C GLU A 356 9.61 -40.63 12.80
N GLY A 357 8.99 -40.76 11.61
CA GLY A 357 7.62 -41.26 11.44
C GLY A 357 6.54 -40.17 11.33
N PHE A 358 6.91 -38.89 11.26
CA PHE A 358 5.96 -37.81 11.02
C PHE A 358 5.43 -37.84 9.57
N ASP A 359 4.09 -37.87 9.41
CA ASP A 359 3.43 -37.82 8.11
C ASP A 359 2.69 -36.50 7.91
N ILE A 360 3.32 -35.60 7.14
CA ILE A 360 2.76 -34.28 6.82
C ILE A 360 1.39 -34.36 6.12
N THR A 361 1.05 -35.49 5.49
CA THR A 361 -0.24 -35.62 4.78
C THR A 361 -1.43 -35.81 5.72
N GLN A 362 -1.18 -36.16 6.99
CA GLN A 362 -2.20 -36.24 8.04
C GLN A 362 -2.44 -34.90 8.73
N GLU A 363 -1.52 -33.95 8.56
CA GLU A 363 -1.59 -32.65 9.21
C GLU A 363 -2.34 -31.64 8.36
N ARG A 364 -3.23 -30.88 8.99
CA ARG A 364 -3.96 -29.79 8.33
C ARG A 364 -3.17 -28.48 8.30
N VAL A 365 -2.27 -28.31 9.26
CA VAL A 365 -1.50 -27.09 9.48
C VAL A 365 -0.08 -27.49 9.85
N LEU A 366 0.89 -26.82 9.24
CA LEU A 366 2.29 -26.98 9.59
C LEU A 366 2.74 -25.81 10.46
N VAL A 367 3.19 -26.11 11.69
CA VAL A 367 3.78 -25.12 12.60
C VAL A 367 5.23 -25.52 12.84
N ILE A 368 6.17 -24.71 12.37
CA ILE A 368 7.59 -24.85 12.62
C ILE A 368 8.02 -23.64 13.44
N VAL A 369 8.64 -23.88 14.59
CA VAL A 369 9.21 -22.85 15.44
C VAL A 369 10.66 -23.21 15.66
N ASP A 370 11.55 -22.34 15.22
CA ASP A 370 12.96 -22.38 15.57
C ASP A 370 13.30 -21.10 16.33
N ARG A 371 13.88 -21.24 17.53
CA ARG A 371 14.22 -20.10 18.38
C ARG A 371 15.42 -19.32 17.83
N GLU A 372 16.28 -19.93 17.02
CA GLU A 372 17.47 -19.26 16.46
C GLU A 372 17.13 -18.46 15.18
N VAL A 373 16.10 -18.88 14.43
CA VAL A 373 15.63 -18.19 13.21
C VAL A 373 14.95 -16.85 13.52
N GLN A 374 14.25 -16.77 14.66
CA GLN A 374 13.57 -15.54 15.08
C GLN A 374 14.57 -14.39 15.27
N ASP A 375 15.72 -14.66 15.88
CA ASP A 375 16.77 -13.67 16.13
C ASP A 375 17.58 -13.32 14.87
N THR A 376 17.55 -14.17 13.83
CA THR A 376 18.35 -13.98 12.61
C THR A 376 17.65 -13.09 11.57
N LEU A 377 16.31 -13.19 11.45
CA LEU A 377 15.52 -12.24 10.64
C LEU A 377 15.28 -10.92 11.37
N TYR A 378 15.32 -10.94 12.70
CA TYR A 378 14.95 -9.84 13.57
C TYR A 378 15.96 -9.73 14.73
N PRO A 379 17.20 -9.28 14.48
CA PRO A 379 18.16 -9.06 15.55
C PRO A 379 17.74 -7.84 16.39
N GLU A 380 17.84 -7.95 17.72
CA GLU A 380 17.48 -6.90 18.71
C GLU A 380 18.09 -5.52 18.42
#